data_AF-G5DZ97-F1
#
_entry.id   AF-G5DZ97-F1
#
_cell.length_a   1.000
_cell.length_b   1.000
_cell.length_c   1.000
_cell.angle_alpha   90.00
_cell.angle_beta   90.00
_cell.angle_gamma   90.00
#
_symmetry.space_group_name_H-M   'P 1'
#
loop_
_entity.id
_entity.type
_entity.pdbx_description
1 polymer ?
#
loop_
_entity_poly.entity_id
_entity_poly.type
_entity_poly.pdbx_seq_one_letter_code
_entity_poly.pdbx_strand_id
1 'polypeptide(L)'
;GKLSDHFPKPYPNPEAARAANNGALPPDLSYIINARHGGEDYVFSLLTGYCDPPAGVSLREGLHYNPFFPGQAIGMAPPIYNEILEYEDGTPATMSQVAKDMGLKVLMIASILIPLVYYMKRHRWSVLKSRKIAY
;
A
#
# COMPACT_ATOMS: atom_id res chain seq x y z
N GLY A 1 14.84 -16.64 8.44
CA GLY A 1 13.56 -17.12 7.87
C GLY A 1 13.84 -18.16 6.82
N LYS A 2 12.83 -18.96 6.50
CA LYS A 2 12.77 -19.92 5.38
C LYS A 2 11.94 -19.33 4.25
N LEU A 3 12.01 -19.91 3.06
CA LEU A 3 11.24 -19.43 1.88
C LEU A 3 9.71 -19.45 2.08
N SER A 4 9.21 -20.29 2.99
CA SER A 4 7.79 -20.38 3.32
C SER A 4 7.31 -19.32 4.32
N ASP A 5 8.22 -18.56 4.92
CA ASP A 5 7.87 -17.56 5.93
C ASP A 5 7.25 -16.33 5.27
N HIS A 6 6.18 -15.81 5.88
CA HIS A 6 5.60 -14.54 5.46
C HIS A 6 6.53 -13.37 5.76
N PHE A 7 6.30 -12.23 5.10
CA PHE A 7 6.99 -11.00 5.47
C PHE A 7 6.71 -10.64 6.93
N PRO A 8 7.75 -10.27 7.69
CA PRO A 8 7.61 -9.96 9.10
C PRO A 8 6.74 -8.70 9.27
N LYS A 9 5.84 -8.73 10.26
CA LYS A 9 5.05 -7.56 10.63
C LYS A 9 5.94 -6.54 11.36
N PRO A 10 5.81 -5.23 11.05
CA PRO A 10 6.59 -4.19 11.73
C PRO A 10 6.18 -3.97 13.19
N TYR A 11 4.92 -4.24 13.52
CA TYR A 11 4.37 -4.12 14.87
C TYR A 11 3.66 -5.41 15.28
N PRO A 12 3.67 -5.77 16.58
CA PRO A 12 3.01 -6.98 17.07
C PRO A 12 1.48 -6.90 16.99
N ASN A 13 0.91 -5.70 17.14
CA ASN A 13 -0.54 -5.46 17.12
C ASN A 13 -0.88 -4.01 16.66
N PRO A 14 -2.15 -3.73 16.33
CA PRO A 14 -2.60 -2.40 15.89
C PRO A 14 -2.40 -1.30 16.94
N GLU A 15 -2.50 -1.63 18.24
CA GLU A 15 -2.34 -0.68 19.33
C GLU A 15 -0.90 -0.16 19.40
N ALA A 16 0.08 -1.05 19.27
CA ALA A 16 1.49 -0.69 19.19
C ALA A 16 1.79 0.15 17.95
N ALA A 17 1.18 -0.18 16.82
CA ALA A 17 1.31 0.60 15.59
C ALA A 17 0.76 2.03 15.76
N ARG A 18 -0.41 2.19 16.40
CA ARG A 18 -1.00 3.51 16.70
C ARG A 18 -0.15 4.31 17.67
N ALA A 19 0.34 3.68 18.73
CA ALA A 19 1.21 4.34 19.71
C ALA A 19 2.48 4.89 19.06
N ALA A 20 3.06 4.15 18.10
CA ALA A 20 4.26 4.57 17.38
C ALA A 20 4.03 5.66 16.31
N ASN A 21 2.79 5.89 15.88
CA ASN A 21 2.44 6.76 14.74
C ASN A 21 1.40 7.85 15.12
N ASN A 22 1.52 8.43 16.31
CA ASN A 22 0.65 9.53 16.77
C ASN A 22 -0.86 9.21 16.69
N GLY A 23 -1.24 7.95 16.96
CA GLY A 23 -2.62 7.46 16.90
C GLY A 23 -3.07 6.96 15.53
N ALA A 24 -2.33 7.26 14.46
CA ALA A 24 -2.60 6.75 13.11
C ALA A 24 -2.20 5.26 13.02
N LEU A 25 -3.01 4.46 12.31
CA LEU A 25 -2.70 3.06 12.04
C LEU A 25 -2.25 2.94 10.59
N PRO A 26 -0.97 2.62 10.31
CA PRO A 26 -0.53 2.30 8.97
C PRO A 26 -1.34 1.12 8.41
N PRO A 27 -1.97 1.27 7.22
CA PRO A 27 -2.73 0.18 6.62
C PRO A 27 -1.78 -0.92 6.11
N ASP A 28 -2.27 -2.15 6.08
CA ASP A 28 -1.55 -3.25 5.44
C ASP A 28 -1.46 -3.01 3.92
N LEU A 29 -0.27 -3.18 3.35
CA LEU A 29 0.00 -2.82 1.96
C LEU A 29 -0.27 -3.96 0.97
N SER A 30 -0.62 -5.17 1.44
CA SER A 30 -0.80 -6.35 0.57
C SER A 30 -1.87 -6.16 -0.50
N TYR A 31 -2.90 -5.34 -0.22
CA TYR A 31 -4.03 -5.08 -1.12
C TYR A 31 -4.29 -3.58 -1.35
N ILE A 32 -3.35 -2.69 -0.98
CA ILE A 32 -3.63 -1.24 -0.93
C ILE A 32 -4.03 -0.66 -2.29
N ILE A 33 -3.44 -1.14 -3.39
CA ILE A 33 -3.79 -0.74 -4.76
C ILE A 33 -5.26 -1.06 -5.05
N ASN A 34 -5.73 -2.26 -4.70
CA ASN A 34 -7.13 -2.63 -4.95
C ASN A 34 -8.09 -2.00 -3.93
N ALA A 35 -7.60 -1.60 -2.76
CA ALA A 35 -8.40 -1.05 -1.68
C ALA A 35 -8.62 0.47 -1.78
N ARG A 36 -8.10 1.13 -2.81
CA ARG A 36 -8.24 2.58 -3.03
C ARG A 36 -8.67 2.86 -4.47
N HIS A 37 -9.59 3.81 -4.63
CA HIS A 37 -9.95 4.30 -5.96
C HIS A 37 -8.75 4.96 -6.62
N GLY A 38 -8.55 4.70 -7.91
CA GLY A 38 -7.37 5.14 -8.66
C GLY A 38 -6.15 4.21 -8.53
N GLY A 39 -6.18 3.21 -7.65
CA GLY A 39 -5.18 2.14 -7.61
C GLY A 39 -3.74 2.63 -7.54
N GLU A 40 -2.90 2.17 -8.48
CA GLU A 40 -1.50 2.57 -8.58
C GLU A 40 -1.33 4.07 -8.81
N ASP A 41 -2.18 4.71 -9.63
CA ASP A 41 -2.10 6.13 -9.92
C ASP A 41 -2.30 6.93 -8.65
N TYR A 42 -3.26 6.53 -7.82
CA TYR A 42 -3.48 7.13 -6.51
C TYR A 42 -2.24 6.98 -5.61
N VAL A 43 -1.66 5.78 -5.53
CA VAL A 43 -0.46 5.54 -4.70
C VAL A 43 0.73 6.34 -5.21
N PHE A 44 0.95 6.40 -6.52
CA PHE A 44 2.02 7.16 -7.14
C PHE A 44 1.87 8.66 -6.87
N SER A 45 0.68 9.22 -7.12
CA SER A 45 0.39 10.63 -6.84
C SER A 45 0.48 10.95 -5.34
N LEU A 46 0.06 10.04 -4.46
CA LEU A 46 0.20 10.21 -3.02
C LEU A 46 1.68 10.27 -2.60
N LEU A 47 2.52 9.35 -3.10
CA LEU A 47 3.93 9.29 -2.71
C LEU A 47 4.76 10.46 -3.26
N THR A 48 4.43 10.94 -4.45
CA THR A 48 5.18 12.03 -5.13
C THR A 48 4.59 13.42 -4.93
N GLY A 49 3.35 13.51 -4.43
CA GLY A 49 2.58 14.75 -4.33
C GLY A 49 2.71 15.52 -3.03
N TYR A 50 3.62 15.14 -2.14
CA TYR A 50 3.88 15.91 -0.92
C TYR A 50 4.37 17.31 -1.27
N CYS A 51 3.71 18.34 -0.72
CA CYS A 51 4.06 19.74 -0.94
C CYS A 51 3.69 20.59 0.27
N ASP A 52 4.13 21.85 0.27
CA ASP A 52 3.76 22.79 1.32
C ASP A 52 2.27 23.12 1.27
N PRO A 53 1.62 23.30 2.44
CA PRO A 53 0.22 23.69 2.48
C PRO A 53 0.00 25.06 1.82
N PRO A 54 -1.08 25.23 1.04
CA PRO A 54 -1.40 26.52 0.44
C PRO A 54 -1.73 27.55 1.52
N ALA A 55 -1.64 28.83 1.17
CA ALA A 55 -1.93 29.92 2.09
C ALA A 55 -3.31 29.75 2.76
N GLY A 56 -3.34 29.84 4.09
CA GLY A 56 -4.56 29.71 4.89
C GLY A 56 -4.86 28.30 5.41
N VAL A 57 -4.10 27.28 5.02
CA VAL A 57 -4.24 25.91 5.55
C VAL A 57 -3.24 25.70 6.68
N SER A 58 -3.74 25.58 7.92
CA SER A 58 -2.96 25.18 9.08
C SER A 58 -3.18 23.71 9.40
N LEU A 59 -2.09 22.94 9.55
CA LEU A 59 -2.14 21.54 9.94
C LEU A 59 -1.89 21.36 11.44
N ARG A 60 -2.45 20.29 12.01
CA ARG A 60 -2.09 19.87 13.35
C ARG A 60 -0.68 19.29 13.37
N GLU A 61 -0.02 19.37 14.50
CA GLU A 61 1.30 18.78 14.69
C GLU A 61 1.29 17.28 14.36
N GLY A 62 2.31 16.83 13.62
CA GLY A 62 2.42 15.45 13.13
C GLY A 62 1.58 15.12 11.89
N LEU A 63 0.82 16.06 11.34
CA LEU A 63 0.15 15.92 10.04
C LEU A 63 0.94 16.66 8.95
N HIS A 64 0.93 16.09 7.75
CA HIS A 64 1.60 16.62 6.56
C HIS A 64 0.58 16.94 5.47
N TYR A 65 0.87 17.94 4.64
CA TYR A 65 -0.01 18.30 3.54
C TYR A 65 0.19 17.37 2.36
N ASN A 66 -0.91 16.85 1.81
CA ASN A 66 -0.88 16.13 0.55
C ASN A 66 -2.21 16.33 -0.18
N PRO A 67 -2.22 16.96 -1.38
CA PRO A 67 -3.45 17.31 -2.09
C PRO A 67 -4.24 16.08 -2.58
N PHE A 68 -3.58 14.93 -2.76
CA PHE A 68 -4.22 13.69 -3.20
C PHE A 68 -4.85 12.91 -2.05
N PHE A 69 -4.45 13.17 -0.81
CA PHE A 69 -5.04 12.52 0.36
C PHE A 69 -6.42 13.11 0.68
N PRO A 70 -7.45 12.29 0.95
CA PRO A 70 -8.75 12.79 1.38
C PRO A 70 -8.65 13.64 2.66
N GLY A 71 -9.06 14.90 2.59
CA GLY A 71 -8.93 15.86 3.70
C GLY A 71 -7.57 16.56 3.78
N GLN A 72 -6.69 16.34 2.79
CA GLN A 72 -5.42 17.02 2.54
C GLN A 72 -4.36 16.97 3.67
N ALA A 73 -4.69 16.38 4.81
CA ALA A 73 -3.84 16.26 5.99
C ALA A 73 -3.59 14.77 6.28
N ILE A 74 -2.37 14.30 6.05
CA ILE A 74 -1.98 12.89 6.22
C ILE A 74 -1.05 12.73 7.42
N GLY A 75 -1.28 11.72 8.25
CA GLY A 75 -0.41 11.38 9.39
C GLY A 75 0.84 10.58 9.01
N MET A 76 1.22 10.60 7.73
CA MET A 76 2.39 9.91 7.19
C MET A 76 3.39 10.97 6.74
N ALA A 77 4.60 10.94 7.31
CA ALA A 77 5.71 11.75 6.84
C ALA A 77 6.09 11.38 5.39
N PRO A 78 6.67 12.30 4.59
CA PRO A 78 7.12 12.01 3.23
C PRO A 78 8.07 10.80 3.24
N PRO A 79 7.67 9.63 2.70
CA PRO A 79 8.42 8.39 2.91
C PRO A 79 9.53 8.21 1.89
N ILE A 80 9.52 8.97 0.79
CA ILE A 80 10.49 8.89 -0.30
C ILE A 80 11.06 10.28 -0.57
N TYR A 81 12.36 10.32 -0.81
CA TYR A 81 13.13 11.48 -1.24
C TYR A 81 14.23 11.00 -2.19
N ASN A 82 14.88 11.92 -2.91
CA ASN A 82 15.95 11.56 -3.82
C ASN A 82 17.09 10.87 -3.06
N GLU A 83 17.62 9.80 -3.64
CA GLU A 83 18.75 9.02 -3.12
C GLU A 83 18.48 8.33 -1.77
N ILE A 84 17.21 8.00 -1.49
CA ILE A 84 16.81 7.26 -0.28
C ILE A 84 17.40 5.84 -0.21
N LEU A 85 17.73 5.26 -1.36
CA LEU A 85 18.30 3.91 -1.48
C LEU A 85 19.26 3.87 -2.66
N GLU A 86 20.14 2.88 -2.67
CA GLU A 86 21.00 2.56 -3.82
C GLU A 86 20.46 1.30 -4.49
N TYR A 87 20.21 1.37 -5.80
CA TYR A 87 19.82 0.19 -6.57
C TYR A 87 21.05 -0.68 -6.86
N GLU A 88 20.91 -2.01 -6.74
CA GLU A 88 22.01 -2.96 -7.03
C GLU A 88 22.49 -2.90 -8.49
N ASP A 89 21.63 -2.45 -9.41
CA ASP A 89 21.93 -2.29 -10.83
C ASP A 89 22.52 -0.91 -11.20
N GLY A 90 22.70 -0.02 -10.20
CA GLY A 90 23.23 1.32 -10.40
C GLY A 90 22.23 2.34 -10.96
N THR A 91 20.93 2.01 -11.02
CA THR A 91 19.89 2.95 -11.44
C THR A 91 19.86 4.18 -10.53
N PRO A 92 19.80 5.41 -11.06
CA PRO A 92 19.69 6.61 -10.23
C PRO A 92 18.40 6.60 -9.41
N ALA A 93 18.53 6.62 -8.08
CA ALA A 93 17.40 6.57 -7.16
C ALA A 93 16.68 7.90 -6.97
N THR A 94 16.16 8.44 -8.08
CA THR A 94 15.28 9.61 -8.01
C THR A 94 13.94 9.23 -7.36
N MET A 95 13.30 10.17 -6.68
CA MET A 95 12.00 9.97 -6.02
C MET A 95 10.95 9.36 -6.97
N SER A 96 10.90 9.84 -8.21
CA SER A 96 9.97 9.35 -9.23
C SER A 96 10.24 7.89 -9.64
N GLN A 97 11.52 7.51 -9.71
CA GLN A 97 11.94 6.15 -10.06
C GLN A 97 11.57 5.17 -8.94
N VAL A 98 11.86 5.54 -7.70
CA VAL A 98 11.50 4.74 -6.51
C VAL A 98 9.99 4.54 -6.41
N ALA A 99 9.20 5.60 -6.61
CA ALA A 99 7.73 5.52 -6.58
C ALA A 99 7.17 4.58 -7.67
N LYS A 100 7.72 4.67 -8.89
CA LYS A 100 7.30 3.83 -10.03
C LYS A 100 7.60 2.35 -9.80
N ASP A 101 8.81 2.04 -9.33
CA ASP A 101 9.23 0.66 -9.09
C ASP A 101 8.44 0.00 -7.96
N MET A 102 8.07 0.76 -6.92
CA MET A 102 7.16 0.29 -5.87
C MET A 102 5.77 -0.04 -6.42
N GLY A 103 5.19 0.82 -7.26
CA GLY A 103 3.90 0.56 -7.90
C GLY A 103 3.91 -0.70 -8.76
N LEU A 104 4.95 -0.85 -9.59
CA LEU A 104 5.12 -2.02 -10.46
C LEU A 104 5.25 -3.34 -9.67
N LYS A 105 6.00 -3.34 -8.56
CA LYS A 105 6.13 -4.52 -7.69
C LYS A 105 4.78 -4.99 -7.16
N VAL A 106 3.92 -4.08 -6.71
CA VAL A 106 2.60 -4.44 -6.18
C VAL A 106 1.69 -4.98 -7.30
N LEU A 107 1.74 -4.41 -8.51
CA LEU A 107 1.01 -4.93 -9.67
C LEU A 107 1.40 -6.38 -10.02
N MET A 108 2.70 -6.66 -10.03
CA MET A 108 3.22 -8.00 -10.33
C MET A 108 2.79 -9.02 -9.27
N ILE A 109 2.74 -8.62 -8.00
CA ILE A 109 2.25 -9.48 -6.91
C ILE A 109 0.74 -9.70 -7.04
N ALA A 110 -0.03 -8.66 -7.34
CA ALA A 110 -1.48 -8.74 -7.49
C ALA A 110 -1.90 -9.61 -8.68
N SER A 111 -1.19 -9.53 -9.82
CA SER A 111 -1.50 -10.32 -11.02
C SER A 111 -1.30 -11.82 -10.81
N ILE A 112 -0.44 -12.24 -9.88
CA ILE A 112 -0.24 -13.63 -9.49
C ILE A 112 -1.28 -14.07 -8.43
N LEU A 113 -1.56 -13.22 -7.43
CA LEU A 113 -2.45 -13.55 -6.32
C LEU A 113 -3.93 -13.61 -6.74
N ILE A 114 -4.40 -12.73 -7.62
CA ILE A 114 -5.82 -12.67 -8.00
C ILE A 114 -6.29 -13.98 -8.69
N PRO A 115 -5.59 -14.52 -9.71
CA PRO A 115 -5.96 -15.79 -10.32
C PRO A 115 -5.88 -16.96 -9.34
N LEU A 116 -4.87 -16.96 -8.46
CA LEU A 116 -4.70 -18.01 -7.45
C LEU A 116 -5.86 -18.03 -6.46
N VAL A 117 -6.23 -16.88 -5.90
CA VAL A 117 -7.37 -16.74 -4.98
C VAL A 117 -8.67 -17.09 -5.69
N TYR A 118 -8.84 -16.64 -6.95
CA TYR A 118 -10.00 -17.00 -7.75
C TYR A 118 -10.10 -18.51 -7.98
N TYR A 119 -8.98 -19.17 -8.30
CA TYR A 119 -8.89 -20.61 -8.45
C TYR A 119 -9.25 -21.33 -7.14
N MET A 120 -8.67 -20.92 -6.01
CA MET A 120 -8.97 -21.49 -4.69
C MET A 120 -10.46 -21.34 -4.33
N LYS A 121 -11.05 -20.16 -4.58
CA LYS A 121 -12.49 -19.91 -4.40
C LYS A 121 -13.31 -20.85 -5.30
N ARG A 122 -12.98 -20.98 -6.58
CA ARG A 122 -13.69 -21.84 -7.54
C ARG A 122 -13.63 -23.31 -7.14
N HIS A 123 -12.48 -23.75 -6.63
CA HIS A 123 -12.26 -25.11 -6.15
C HIS A 123 -13.09 -25.39 -4.89
N ARG A 124 -13.16 -24.47 -3.92
CA ARG A 124 -14.01 -24.66 -2.72
C ARG A 124 -15.51 -24.62 -3.04
N TRP A 125 -15.93 -23.80 -4.00
CA TRP A 125 -17.33 -23.69 -4.40
C TRP A 125 -17.78 -24.77 -5.38
N SER A 126 -16.89 -25.66 -5.84
CA SER A 126 -17.25 -26.71 -6.81
C SER A 126 -18.33 -27.63 -6.26
N VAL A 127 -18.19 -28.09 -5.01
CA VAL A 127 -19.10 -29.02 -4.32
C VAL A 127 -20.51 -28.45 -4.18
N LEU A 128 -20.63 -27.17 -3.80
CA LEU A 128 -21.92 -26.51 -3.67
C LEU A 128 -22.59 -26.26 -5.02
N LYS A 129 -21.80 -25.99 -6.07
CA LYS A 129 -22.30 -25.68 -7.41
C LYS A 129 -22.64 -26.93 -8.23
N SER A 130 -22.09 -28.10 -7.89
CA SER A 130 -22.38 -29.37 -8.59
C SER A 130 -23.48 -30.21 -7.94
N ARG A 131 -24.01 -29.80 -6.79
CA ARG A 131 -25.08 -30.55 -6.11
C ARG A 131 -26.36 -30.54 -6.95
N LYS A 132 -26.93 -31.73 -7.16
CA LYS A 132 -28.30 -31.90 -7.69
C LYS A 132 -29.21 -32.14 -6.49
N ILE A 133 -30.24 -31.32 -6.35
CA ILE A 133 -31.24 -31.47 -5.29
C ILE A 133 -32.47 -32.10 -5.94
N ALA A 134 -32.88 -33.27 -5.47
CA ALA A 134 -34.14 -33.89 -5.82
C ALA A 134 -35.16 -33.53 -4.73
N TYR A 135 -36.37 -33.17 -5.15
CA TYR A 135 -37.48 -32.76 -4.28
C TYR A 135 -38.41 -33.93 -4.00
#